data_AF-A0A833LFJ2-F1
#
_entry.id   AF-A0A833LFJ2-F1
#
_cell.length_a   1.000
_cell.length_b   1.000
_cell.length_c   1.000
_cell.angle_alpha   90.00
_cell.angle_beta   90.00
_cell.angle_gamma   90.00
#
_symmetry.space_group_name_H-M   'P 1'
#
loop_
_entity.id
_entity.type
_entity.pdbx_description
1 polymer ?
#
loop_
_entity_poly.entity_id
_entity_poly.type
_entity_poly.pdbx_seq_one_letter_code
_entity_poly.pdbx_strand_id
1 'polypeptide(L)'
;MTRGEILAGVAEVARLHLGRSAPLDPGSRLVEDLGLDSLGLLTLAAEVENRFRVAPEPEDEARIATVGDLVDLLAGKLGARC
;
A
#
# COMPACT_ATOMS: atom_id res chain seq x y z
N MET A 1 5.66 14.75 2.90
CA MET A 1 4.86 13.81 2.08
C MET A 1 3.43 13.88 2.56
N THR A 2 2.47 13.96 1.64
CA THR A 2 1.03 13.97 1.92
C THR A 2 0.43 12.59 1.68
N ARG A 3 -0.75 12.34 2.25
CA ARG A 3 -1.52 11.10 2.02
C ARG A 3 -1.73 10.80 0.53
N GLY A 4 -1.98 11.84 -0.27
CA GLY A 4 -2.15 11.73 -1.72
C GLY A 4 -0.87 11.30 -2.45
N GLU A 5 0.30 11.80 -2.04
CA GLU A 5 1.58 11.37 -2.60
C GLU A 5 1.90 9.90 -2.28
N ILE A 6 1.53 9.46 -1.07
CA ILE A 6 1.69 8.06 -0.66
C ILE A 6 0.77 7.16 -1.48
N LEU A 7 -0.52 7.53 -1.61
CA LEU A 7 -1.47 6.78 -2.43
C LEU A 7 -1.00 6.67 -3.88
N ALA A 8 -0.50 7.75 -4.47
CA ALA A 8 0.05 7.75 -5.82
C ALA A 8 1.28 6.82 -5.94
N GLY A 9 2.15 6.82 -4.93
CA GLY A 9 3.30 5.91 -4.88
C GLY A 9 2.89 4.43 -4.78
N VAL A 10 1.90 4.11 -3.93
CA VAL A 10 1.34 2.75 -3.81
C VAL A 10 0.67 2.31 -5.11
N ALA A 11 -0.11 3.20 -5.75
CA ALA A 11 -0.74 2.94 -7.03
C ALA A 11 0.29 2.66 -8.14
N GLU A 12 1.40 3.39 -8.16
CA GLU A 12 2.48 3.15 -9.12
C GLU A 12 3.16 1.80 -8.88
N VAL A 13 3.41 1.41 -7.61
CA VAL A 13 3.94 0.08 -7.28
C VAL A 13 2.99 -1.01 -7.77
N ALA A 14 1.69 -0.89 -7.48
CA ALA A 14 0.69 -1.85 -7.94
C ALA A 14 0.60 -1.91 -9.47
N ARG A 15 0.76 -0.78 -10.17
CA ARG A 15 0.77 -0.75 -11.63
C ARG A 15 1.99 -1.46 -12.22
N LEU A 16 3.17 -1.18 -11.68
CA LEU A 16 4.44 -1.71 -12.20
C LEU A 16 4.61 -3.20 -11.91
N HIS A 17 4.23 -3.66 -10.73
CA HIS A 17 4.52 -5.02 -10.27
C HIS A 17 3.32 -5.97 -10.33
N LEU A 18 2.10 -5.44 -10.29
CA LEU A 18 0.87 -6.23 -10.30
C LEU A 18 0.04 -6.02 -11.57
N GLY A 19 0.53 -5.20 -12.52
CA GLY A 19 -0.14 -4.94 -13.80
C GLY A 19 -1.45 -4.15 -13.67
N ARG A 20 -1.72 -3.55 -12.50
CA ARG A 20 -2.98 -2.82 -12.27
C ARG A 20 -2.92 -1.40 -12.82
N SER A 21 -3.65 -1.15 -13.90
CA SER A 21 -3.79 0.20 -14.47
C SER A 21 -5.00 0.98 -13.94
N ALA A 22 -5.85 0.35 -13.12
CA ALA A 22 -7.02 1.01 -12.55
C ALA A 22 -6.63 1.90 -11.35
N PRO A 23 -7.32 3.04 -11.14
CA PRO A 23 -7.11 3.87 -9.96
C PRO A 23 -7.44 3.08 -8.69
N LEU A 24 -6.58 3.20 -7.68
CA LEU A 24 -6.81 2.63 -6.35
C LEU A 24 -7.71 3.56 -5.53
N ASP A 25 -8.84 3.05 -5.07
CA ASP A 25 -9.66 3.75 -4.08
C ASP A 25 -9.17 3.41 -2.67
N PRO A 26 -9.08 4.38 -1.73
CA PRO A 26 -8.67 4.11 -0.36
C PRO A 26 -9.55 3.09 0.37
N GLY A 27 -10.83 2.97 0.01
CA GLY A 27 -11.74 1.97 0.55
C GLY A 27 -11.63 0.59 -0.10
N SER A 28 -10.83 0.44 -1.16
CA SER A 28 -10.62 -0.86 -1.82
C SER A 28 -9.88 -1.82 -0.91
N ARG A 29 -10.44 -3.01 -0.74
CA ARG A 29 -9.82 -4.13 -0.02
C ARG A 29 -8.72 -4.76 -0.87
N LEU A 30 -7.56 -4.99 -0.27
CA LEU A 30 -6.40 -5.54 -0.97
C LEU A 30 -6.68 -6.94 -1.56
N VAL A 31 -7.41 -7.79 -0.84
CA VAL A 31 -7.70 -9.15 -1.31
C VAL A 31 -8.96 -9.18 -2.16
N GLU A 32 -10.06 -8.62 -1.67
CA GLU A 32 -11.38 -8.79 -2.31
C GLU A 32 -11.55 -7.88 -3.54
N ASP A 33 -11.16 -6.61 -3.46
CA ASP A 33 -11.33 -5.65 -4.56
C ASP A 33 -10.10 -5.63 -5.46
N LEU A 34 -8.91 -5.73 -4.86
CA LEU A 34 -7.67 -5.78 -5.60
C LEU A 34 -7.26 -7.20 -6.03
N GLY A 35 -8.02 -8.23 -5.68
CA GLY A 35 -7.76 -9.60 -6.13
C GLY A 35 -6.32 -10.05 -5.86
N LEU A 36 -5.69 -9.51 -4.81
CA LEU A 36 -4.30 -9.83 -4.51
C LEU A 36 -4.26 -11.16 -3.79
N ASP A 37 -3.69 -12.15 -4.48
CA ASP A 37 -3.33 -13.42 -3.86
C ASP A 37 -2.19 -13.22 -2.83
N SER A 38 -1.89 -14.25 -2.05
CA SER A 38 -0.83 -14.21 -1.03
C SER A 38 0.52 -13.73 -1.58
N LEU A 39 0.85 -14.08 -2.83
CA LEU A 39 2.06 -13.58 -3.51
C LEU A 39 1.95 -12.11 -3.91
N GLY A 40 0.79 -11.68 -4.41
CA GLY A 40 0.56 -10.29 -4.80
C GLY A 40 0.62 -9.34 -3.59
N LEU A 41 0.11 -9.77 -2.44
CA LEU A 41 0.25 -9.06 -1.18
C LEU A 41 1.72 -8.94 -0.75
N LEU A 42 2.47 -10.04 -0.80
CA LEU A 42 3.89 -10.06 -0.44
C LEU A 42 4.72 -9.15 -1.37
N THR A 43 4.45 -9.19 -2.69
CA THR A 43 5.09 -8.31 -3.66
C THR A 43 4.75 -6.85 -3.40
N LEU A 44 3.48 -6.53 -3.13
CA LEU A 44 3.07 -5.17 -2.83
C LEU A 44 3.77 -4.65 -1.56
N ALA A 45 3.79 -5.45 -0.49
CA ALA A 45 4.46 -5.10 0.76
C ALA A 45 5.95 -4.84 0.54
N ALA A 46 6.67 -5.78 -0.09
CA ALA A 46 8.11 -5.65 -0.34
C ALA A 46 8.45 -4.43 -1.22
N GLU A 47 7.67 -4.16 -2.26
CA GLU A 47 7.93 -3.03 -3.16
C GLU A 47 7.54 -1.69 -2.54
N VAL A 48 6.50 -1.65 -1.71
CA VAL A 48 6.16 -0.48 -0.90
C VAL A 48 7.26 -0.19 0.13
N GLU A 49 7.75 -1.19 0.84
CA GLU A 49 8.90 -1.06 1.75
C GLU A 49 10.12 -0.47 1.04
N ASN A 50 10.45 -1.01 -0.14
CA ASN A 50 11.58 -0.55 -0.93
C ASN A 50 11.37 0.90 -1.42
N ARG A 51 10.17 1.22 -1.92
CA ARG A 51 9.78 2.54 -2.44
C ARG A 51 9.85 3.63 -1.37
N PHE A 52 9.27 3.36 -0.20
CA PHE A 52 9.10 4.34 0.87
C PHE A 52 10.20 4.24 1.94
N ARG A 53 11.08 3.24 1.85
CA ARG A 53 12.17 2.98 2.81
C ARG A 53 11.67 2.83 4.23
N VAL A 54 10.55 2.11 4.38
CA VAL A 54 9.91 1.80 5.66
C VAL A 54 9.97 0.29 5.91
N ALA A 55 9.87 -0.11 7.18
CA ALA A 55 9.68 -1.50 7.59
C ALA A 55 8.39 -1.59 8.44
N PRO A 56 7.29 -2.13 7.88
CA PRO A 56 6.13 -2.50 8.67
C PRO A 56 6.48 -3.66 9.60
N GLU A 57 5.85 -3.68 10.77
CA GLU A 57 5.95 -4.80 11.69
C GLU A 57 4.84 -5.83 11.36
N PRO A 58 4.99 -7.11 11.72
CA PRO A 58 3.96 -8.11 11.42
C PRO A 58 2.59 -7.77 12.02
N GLU A 59 2.56 -7.05 13.14
CA GLU A 59 1.33 -6.53 13.74
C GLU A 59 0.67 -5.41 12.92
N ASP A 60 1.49 -4.63 12.21
CA ASP A 60 1.02 -3.59 11.29
C ASP A 60 0.37 -4.24 10.08
N GLU A 61 1.07 -5.21 9.45
CA GLU A 61 0.58 -5.94 8.28
C GLU A 61 -0.76 -6.63 8.54
N ALA A 62 -0.93 -7.21 9.73
CA ALA A 62 -2.17 -7.86 10.13
C ALA A 62 -3.37 -6.89 10.22
N ARG A 63 -3.13 -5.59 10.36
CA ARG A 63 -4.18 -4.55 10.41
C ARG A 63 -4.50 -3.96 9.04
N ILE A 64 -3.74 -4.30 8.00
CA ILE A 64 -3.94 -3.75 6.66
C ILE A 64 -4.96 -4.60 5.92
N ALA A 65 -6.18 -4.09 5.78
CA ALA A 65 -7.23 -4.71 4.98
C ALA A 65 -7.47 -3.97 3.67
N THR A 66 -7.30 -2.64 3.69
CA THR A 66 -7.59 -1.74 2.57
C THR A 66 -6.35 -0.97 2.12
N VAL A 67 -6.44 -0.36 0.93
CA VAL A 67 -5.42 0.59 0.43
C VAL A 67 -5.28 1.77 1.40
N GLY A 68 -6.39 2.24 1.98
CA GLY A 68 -6.40 3.31 2.97
C GLY A 68 -5.57 2.97 4.19
N ASP A 69 -5.75 1.77 4.76
CA ASP A 69 -4.98 1.30 5.92
C ASP A 69 -3.48 1.29 5.63
N LEU A 70 -3.09 0.80 4.45
CA LEU A 70 -1.70 0.80 4.01
C LEU A 70 -1.15 2.23 3.90
N VAL A 71 -1.92 3.14 3.28
CA VAL A 71 -1.51 4.54 3.13
C VAL A 71 -1.39 5.25 4.47
N ASP A 72 -2.30 4.99 5.41
CA ASP A 72 -2.30 5.59 6.74
C ASP A 72 -1.13 5.07 7.59
N LEU A 73 -0.80 3.78 7.46
CA LEU A 73 0.39 3.20 8.05
C LEU A 73 1.67 3.89 7.57
N LEU A 74 1.81 4.02 6.25
CA LEU A 74 2.94 4.70 5.62
C LEU A 74 3.01 6.17 6.03
N ALA A 75 1.86 6.85 6.11
CA ALA A 75 1.80 8.23 6.57
C ALA A 75 2.33 8.38 8.00
N GLY A 76 1.95 7.47 8.90
CA GLY A 76 2.46 7.41 10.27
C GLY A 76 3.97 7.20 10.33
N LYS A 77 4.51 6.23 9.57
CA LYS A 77 5.95 5.92 9.57
C LYS A 77 6.80 7.00 8.91
N LEU A 78 6.28 7.68 7.89
CA LEU A 78 6.98 8.74 7.16
C LEU A 78 6.87 10.12 7.82
N GLY A 79 6.13 10.23 8.93
CA GLY A 79 5.83 11.52 9.57
C GLY A 79 5.08 12.46 8.62
N ALA A 80 4.25 11.91 7.74
CA ALA A 80 3.46 12.67 6.79
C ALA A 80 2.52 13.62 7.56
N ARG A 81 2.45 14.88 7.11
CA ARG A 81 1.53 15.87 7.68
C ARG A 81 0.16 15.66 7.03
N CYS A 82 -0.82 15.27 7.86
CA CYS A 82 -2.24 15.21 7.50
C CYS A 82 -2.81 16.62 7.29
#